data_AF-N9QCH3-F1
#
_entry.id   AF-N9QCH3-F1
#
_cell.length_a   1.000
_cell.length_b   1.000
_cell.length_c   1.000
_cell.angle_alpha   90.00
_cell.angle_beta   90.00
_cell.angle_gamma   90.00
#
_symmetry.space_group_name_H-M   'P 1'
#
loop_
_entity.id
_entity.type
_entity.pdbx_description
1 polymer ?
#
loop_
_entity_poly.entity_id
_entity_poly.type
_entity_poly.pdbx_seq_one_letter_code
_entity_poly.pdbx_strand_id
1 'polypeptide(L)'
;MNDFLLNFTKIVESNTRIYWSILFGIAACLVLYVAEIVHIDQVIAALNTKDQQILRAAIAPLNEQYKWARIMAMVTAVVWSSWEYSKAKKKMGLSR
;
A
#
# COMPACT_ATOMS: atom_id res chain seq x y z
N MET A 1 12.14 -20.24 13.39
CA MET A 1 12.07 -19.38 12.18
C MET A 1 11.81 -20.18 10.91
N ASN A 2 12.50 -21.31 10.69
CA ASN A 2 12.29 -22.16 9.49
C ASN A 2 10.87 -22.73 9.37
N ASP A 3 10.27 -23.22 10.45
CA ASP A 3 8.88 -23.71 10.40
C ASP A 3 7.83 -22.64 10.10
N PHE A 4 8.11 -21.39 10.50
CA PHE A 4 7.24 -20.27 10.18
C PHE A 4 7.30 -19.94 8.69
N LEU A 5 8.50 -19.89 8.11
CA LEU A 5 8.68 -19.68 6.67
C LEU A 5 8.12 -20.84 5.85
N LEU A 6 8.37 -22.09 6.24
CA LEU A 6 7.83 -23.28 5.56
C LEU A 6 6.29 -23.32 5.60
N ASN A 7 5.68 -23.04 6.75
CA ASN A 7 4.22 -22.94 6.84
C ASN A 7 3.67 -21.71 6.10
N PHE A 8 4.38 -20.58 6.13
CA PHE A 8 3.98 -19.38 5.40
C PHE A 8 3.97 -19.64 3.89
N THR A 9 5.04 -20.22 3.34
CA THR A 9 5.11 -20.59 1.92
C THR A 9 4.00 -21.55 1.54
N LYS A 10 3.75 -22.60 2.34
CA LYS A 10 2.66 -23.57 2.09
C LYS A 10 1.28 -22.91 2.09
N ILE A 11 1.05 -21.97 3.02
CA ILE A 11 -0.22 -21.27 3.14
C ILE A 11 -0.42 -20.29 1.98
N VAL A 12 0.60 -19.52 1.61
CA VAL A 12 0.58 -18.60 0.47
C VAL A 12 0.37 -19.36 -0.84
N GLU A 13 1.04 -20.50 -1.01
CA GLU A 13 0.94 -21.34 -2.21
C GLU A 13 -0.44 -22.01 -2.32
N SER A 14 -1.03 -22.43 -1.20
CA SER A 14 -2.37 -23.03 -1.17
C SER A 14 -3.53 -22.02 -1.31
N ASN A 15 -3.28 -20.74 -1.04
CA ASN A 15 -4.34 -19.73 -0.95
C ASN A 15 -4.05 -18.51 -1.83
N THR A 16 -4.55 -18.58 -3.06
CA THR A 16 -4.49 -17.54 -4.09
C THR A 16 -4.96 -16.17 -3.60
N ARG A 17 -5.82 -16.09 -2.57
CA ARG A 17 -6.29 -14.81 -2.01
C ARG A 17 -5.20 -14.02 -1.29
N ILE A 18 -4.24 -14.70 -0.65
CA ILE A 18 -3.14 -14.03 0.04
C ILE A 18 -2.20 -13.39 -0.99
N TYR A 19 -1.90 -14.10 -2.08
CA TYR A 19 -1.14 -13.57 -3.20
C TYR A 19 -1.83 -12.33 -3.81
N TRP A 20 -3.15 -12.40 -4.03
CA TRP A 20 -3.93 -11.27 -4.52
C TRP A 20 -3.92 -10.06 -3.57
N SER A 21 -3.93 -10.28 -2.25
CA SER A 21 -3.83 -9.20 -1.27
C SER A 21 -2.49 -8.46 -1.35
N ILE A 22 -1.39 -9.19 -1.52
CA ILE A 22 -0.05 -8.60 -1.66
C ILE A 22 0.03 -7.81 -2.97
N LEU A 23 -0.43 -8.42 -4.08
CA LEU A 23 -0.46 -7.77 -5.39
C LEU A 23 -1.31 -6.49 -5.36
N PHE A 24 -2.47 -6.54 -4.71
CA PHE A 24 -3.36 -5.39 -4.53
C PHE A 24 -2.69 -4.28 -3.72
N GLY A 25 -1.97 -4.61 -2.65
CA GLY A 25 -1.22 -3.64 -1.85
C GLY A 25 -0.15 -2.91 -2.66
N ILE A 26 0.60 -3.64 -3.49
CA ILE A 26 1.62 -3.06 -4.39
C ILE A 26 0.95 -2.16 -5.44
N ALA A 27 -0.10 -2.66 -6.10
CA ALA A 27 -0.83 -1.90 -7.12
C ALA A 27 -1.45 -0.62 -6.55
N ALA A 28 -2.04 -0.68 -5.36
CA ALA A 28 -2.61 0.49 -4.68
C ALA A 28 -1.54 1.54 -4.36
N CYS A 29 -0.36 1.13 -3.90
CA CYS A 29 0.76 2.05 -3.67
C CYS A 29 1.22 2.75 -4.97
N LEU A 30 1.28 2.01 -6.08
CA LEU A 30 1.63 2.57 -7.39
C LEU A 30 0.58 3.55 -7.90
N VAL A 31 -0.71 3.24 -7.74
CA VAL A 31 -1.80 4.16 -8.14
C VAL A 31 -1.76 5.44 -7.32
N LEU A 32 -1.52 5.36 -6.00
CA LEU A 32 -1.32 6.54 -5.15
C LEU A 32 -0.08 7.36 -5.55
N TYR A 33 0.92 6.74 -6.17
CA TYR A 33 2.07 7.44 -6.73
C TYR A 33 1.73 8.21 -8.00
N VAL A 34 1.04 7.57 -8.94
CA VAL A 34 0.58 8.24 -10.16
C VAL A 34 -0.39 9.38 -9.83
N ALA A 35 -1.33 9.16 -8.90
CA ALA A 35 -2.29 10.17 -8.48
C ALA A 35 -1.61 11.40 -7.87
N GLU A 36 -0.56 11.23 -7.05
CA GLU A 36 0.22 12.34 -6.49
C GLU A 36 0.82 13.20 -7.62
N ILE A 37 1.46 12.57 -8.60
CA ILE A 37 2.11 13.29 -9.72
C ILE A 37 1.08 14.11 -10.50
N VAL A 38 -0.07 13.52 -10.83
CA VAL A 38 -1.13 14.22 -11.57
C VAL A 38 -1.69 15.39 -10.76
N HIS A 39 -1.88 15.23 -9.45
CA HIS A 39 -2.37 16.31 -8.60
C HIS A 39 -1.37 17.46 -8.50
N ILE A 40 -0.08 17.14 -8.37
CA ILE A 40 0.98 18.15 -8.37
C ILE A 40 0.99 18.91 -9.70
N ASP A 41 0.87 18.21 -10.83
CA ASP A 41 0.83 18.84 -12.16
C ASP A 41 -0.37 19.78 -12.32
N GLN A 42 -1.55 19.39 -11.84
CA GLN A 42 -2.74 20.24 -11.82
C GLN A 42 -2.55 21.49 -10.95
N VAL A 43 -1.91 21.36 -9.79
CA VAL A 43 -1.61 22.47 -8.89
C VAL A 43 -0.60 23.42 -9.52
N ILE A 44 0.40 22.90 -10.21
CA ILE A 44 1.38 23.70 -10.97
C ILE A 44 0.66 24.48 -12.09
N ALA A 45 -0.20 23.82 -12.85
CA ALA A 45 -0.99 24.44 -13.92
C ALA A 45 -1.95 25.52 -13.36
N ALA A 46 -2.57 25.27 -12.21
CA ALA A 46 -3.52 26.19 -11.57
C ALA A 46 -2.84 27.42 -10.95
N LEU A 47 -1.67 27.26 -10.32
CA LEU A 47 -0.95 28.39 -9.73
C LEU A 47 -0.36 29.32 -10.80
N ASN A 48 -0.06 28.80 -12.00
CA ASN A 48 0.48 29.53 -13.15
C ASN A 48 1.60 30.53 -12.75
N THR A 49 2.44 30.14 -11.80
CA THR A 49 3.47 31.00 -11.22
C THR A 49 4.83 30.35 -11.34
N LYS A 50 5.86 31.15 -11.67
CA LYS A 50 7.25 30.68 -11.79
C LYS A 50 8.00 30.71 -10.45
N ASP A 51 7.37 31.22 -9.41
CA ASP A 51 7.98 31.33 -8.09
C ASP A 51 8.03 29.96 -7.39
N GLN A 52 9.23 29.39 -7.30
CA GLN A 52 9.46 28.09 -6.67
C GLN A 52 9.14 28.07 -5.17
N GLN A 53 9.16 29.20 -4.46
CA GLN A 53 8.81 29.23 -3.03
C GLN A 53 7.32 29.01 -2.83
N ILE A 54 6.49 29.71 -3.61
CA ILE A 54 5.02 29.59 -3.55
C ILE A 54 4.59 28.19 -3.99
N LEU A 55 5.22 27.67 -5.05
CA LEU A 55 4.94 26.33 -5.56
C LEU A 55 5.29 25.24 -4.53
N ARG A 56 6.45 25.35 -3.86
CA ARG A 56 6.84 24.42 -2.80
C ARG A 56 5.92 24.51 -1.60
N ALA A 57 5.48 25.71 -1.21
CA ALA A 57 4.55 25.88 -0.10
C ALA A 57 3.17 25.24 -0.40
N ALA A 58 2.72 25.29 -1.66
CA ALA A 58 1.47 24.64 -2.07
C ALA A 58 1.60 23.10 -2.20
N ILE A 59 2.75 22.60 -2.64
CA ILE A 59 2.99 21.14 -2.83
C ILE A 59 3.35 20.44 -1.52
N ALA A 60 4.01 21.11 -0.57
CA ALA A 60 4.41 20.53 0.72
C ALA A 60 3.28 19.79 1.47
N PRO A 61 2.09 20.40 1.68
CA PRO A 61 0.99 19.71 2.36
C PRO A 61 0.43 18.53 1.56
N LEU A 62 0.45 18.60 0.23
CA LEU A 62 -0.01 17.51 -0.64
C LEU A 62 0.92 16.29 -0.54
N ASN A 63 2.22 16.52 -0.62
CA ASN A 63 3.23 15.47 -0.50
C ASN A 63 3.13 14.75 0.86
N GLU A 64 2.85 15.49 1.94
CA GLU A 64 2.64 14.92 3.26
C GLU A 64 1.37 14.06 3.34
N GLN A 65 0.25 14.52 2.76
CA GLN A 65 -1.00 13.74 2.69
C GLN A 65 -0.82 12.45 1.89
N TYR A 66 -0.18 12.50 0.73
CA TYR A 66 0.07 11.31 -0.09
C TYR A 66 1.07 10.34 0.54
N LYS A 67 2.08 10.85 1.26
CA LYS A 67 2.97 10.02 2.08
C LYS A 67 2.19 9.26 3.15
N TRP A 68 1.30 9.94 3.89
CA TRP A 68 0.43 9.28 4.87
C TRP A 68 -0.55 8.30 4.22
N ALA A 69 -1.11 8.64 3.06
CA ALA A 69 -2.00 7.75 2.31
C ALA A 69 -1.29 6.46 1.90
N ARG A 70 -0.02 6.51 1.46
CA ARG A 70 0.78 5.31 1.15
C ARG A 70 1.05 4.47 2.38
N ILE A 71 1.39 5.09 3.51
CA ILE A 71 1.59 4.39 4.78
C ILE A 71 0.29 3.69 5.19
N MET A 72 -0.85 4.36 5.12
CA MET A 72 -2.16 3.78 5.41
C MET A 72 -2.50 2.62 4.47
N ALA A 73 -2.21 2.74 3.17
CA ALA A 73 -2.40 1.67 2.21
C ALA A 73 -1.53 0.45 2.52
N MET A 74 -0.26 0.64 2.87
CA MET A 74 0.64 -0.44 3.30
C MET A 74 0.14 -1.11 4.58
N VAL A 75 -0.23 -0.34 5.60
CA VAL A 75 -0.74 -0.88 6.88
C VAL A 75 -2.00 -1.69 6.63
N THR A 76 -2.93 -1.17 5.83
CA THR A 76 -4.18 -1.88 5.49
C THR A 76 -3.89 -3.18 4.76
N ALA A 77 -2.98 -3.17 3.79
CA ALA A 77 -2.58 -4.38 3.06
C ALA A 77 -1.92 -5.44 3.97
N VAL A 78 -1.08 -5.01 4.91
CA VAL A 78 -0.44 -5.91 5.90
C VAL A 78 -1.47 -6.50 6.84
N VAL A 79 -2.39 -5.68 7.38
CA VAL A 79 -3.47 -6.14 8.27
C VAL A 79 -4.37 -7.13 7.53
N TRP A 80 -4.76 -6.81 6.29
CA TRP A 80 -5.62 -7.69 5.48
C TRP A 80 -4.92 -9.02 5.16
N SER A 81 -3.65 -8.98 4.76
CA SER A 81 -2.86 -10.19 4.50
C SER A 81 -2.70 -11.04 5.76
N SER A 82 -2.48 -10.41 6.92
CA SER A 82 -2.38 -11.09 8.21
C SER A 82 -3.71 -11.73 8.64
N TRP A 83 -4.82 -11.07 8.34
CA TRP A 83 -6.16 -11.58 8.63
C TRP A 83 -6.51 -12.78 7.75
N GLU A 84 -6.25 -12.69 6.44
CA GLU A 84 -6.46 -13.80 5.50
C GLU A 84 -5.52 -14.98 5.80
N TYR A 85 -4.28 -14.70 6.23
CA TYR A 85 -3.35 -15.72 6.74
C TYR A 85 -3.89 -16.43 7.98
N SER A 86 -4.39 -15.70 8.98
CA SER A 86 -4.98 -16.31 10.18
C SER A 86 -6.23 -17.14 9.84
N LYS A 87 -7.04 -16.69 8.89
CA LYS A 87 -8.23 -17.40 8.41
C LYS A 87 -7.87 -18.70 7.68
N ALA A 88 -6.85 -18.65 6.82
CA ALA A 88 -6.31 -19.82 6.13
C ALA A 88 -5.71 -20.83 7.12
N LYS A 89 -4.96 -20.36 8.12
CA LYS A 89 -4.38 -21.19 9.18
C LYS A 89 -5.46 -21.93 9.99
N LYS A 90 -6.57 -21.24 10.33
CA LYS A 90 -7.73 -21.88 11.00
C LYS A 90 -8.41 -22.92 10.10
N LYS A 91 -8.59 -22.63 8.81
CA LYS A 91 -9.24 -23.54 7.85
C LYS A 91 -8.45 -24.84 7.62
N MET A 92 -7.13 -24.80 7.75
CA MET A 92 -6.25 -25.97 7.60
C MET A 92 -6.05 -26.77 8.89
N GLY A 93 -6.74 -26.44 10.00
CA GLY A 93 -6.59 -27.17 11.27
C GLY A 93 -5.21 -27.02 11.93
N LEU A 94 -4.37 -26.09 11.46
CA LEU A 94 -3.05 -25.76 12.02
C LEU A 94 -3.16 -24.73 13.18
N SER A 95 -4.37 -24.45 13.62
CA SER A 95 -4.67 -23.72 14.85
C SER A 95 -4.65 -24.72 15.99
N ARG A 96 -3.49 -24.85 16.65
CA ARG A 96 -3.44 -25.40 18.01
C ARG A 96 -3.93 -24.34 18.98
#